data_AF-A0A9D9TD61-F1
#
_entry.id   AF-A0A9D9TD61-F1
#
_cell.length_a   1.000
_cell.length_b   1.000
_cell.length_c   1.000
_cell.angle_alpha   90.00
_cell.angle_beta   90.00
_cell.angle_gamma   90.00
#
_symmetry.space_group_name_H-M   'P 1'
#
loop_
_entity.id
_entity.type
_entity.pdbx_description
1 polymer ?
#
loop_
_entity_poly.entity_id
_entity_poly.type
_entity_poly.pdbx_seq_one_letter_code
_entity_poly.pdbx_strand_id
1 'polypeptide(L)'
;MKKGNFLSIFMSILFFPFGTLSAQVFHNQIMDANIRTLRIENENKSIPYPIIDLHSSEQVSLSFDDLNPSFRSFSYKITHCNSDWTASDATENEYLNGFSTGYIHQSSSSINTYIPYTHHSILFPNDDVKFNISGNYAISIFTDNNEYDAVLTARFSISDNSIGIAATVSAITDIDYKKEHQQLSIDLLLGNLSVQNPYRDLHVVVQQNQRYDNLVTGLTPSAMLG
;
A
#
# COMPACT_ATOMS: atom_id res chain seq x y z
N MET A 1 25.64 38.78 63.44
CA MET A 1 25.40 38.72 61.98
C MET A 1 26.09 37.51 61.39
N LYS A 2 25.36 36.44 61.08
CA LYS A 2 25.72 35.43 60.06
C LYS A 2 24.41 34.93 59.44
N LYS A 3 24.16 35.31 58.19
CA LYS A 3 23.08 34.79 57.35
C LYS A 3 23.59 33.52 56.69
N GLY A 4 22.91 32.38 56.91
CA GLY A 4 23.11 31.16 56.14
C GLY A 4 21.99 31.05 55.11
N ASN A 5 22.36 31.07 53.82
CA ASN A 5 21.45 31.01 52.69
C ASN A 5 20.88 29.59 52.53
N PHE A 6 19.55 29.44 52.54
CA PHE A 6 18.89 28.25 52.02
C PHE A 6 18.82 28.35 50.50
N LEU A 7 19.55 27.47 49.79
CA LEU A 7 19.50 27.35 48.34
C LEU A 7 18.30 26.46 47.98
N SER A 8 17.21 27.06 47.53
CA SER A 8 16.04 26.31 47.02
C SER A 8 16.29 25.95 45.55
N ILE A 9 16.54 24.68 45.26
CA ILE A 9 16.64 24.16 43.89
C ILE A 9 15.22 24.02 43.35
N PHE A 10 14.85 24.88 42.39
CA PHE A 10 13.62 24.74 41.61
C PHE A 10 13.89 23.75 40.47
N MET A 11 13.40 22.52 40.61
CA MET A 11 13.46 21.51 39.56
C MET A 11 12.28 21.74 38.60
N SER A 12 12.53 22.44 37.49
CA SER A 12 11.55 22.56 36.40
C SER A 12 11.36 21.20 35.74
N ILE A 13 10.19 20.61 35.93
CA ILE A 13 9.73 19.43 35.19
C ILE A 13 9.40 19.90 33.76
N LEU A 14 10.27 19.58 32.80
CA LEU A 14 10.00 19.73 31.37
C LEU A 14 8.89 18.74 31.01
N PHE A 15 7.66 19.23 30.90
CA PHE A 15 6.52 18.48 30.38
C PHE A 15 6.70 18.36 28.86
N PHE A 16 7.45 17.34 28.41
CA PHE A 16 7.44 16.96 27.01
C PHE A 16 6.04 16.42 26.70
N PRO A 17 5.26 17.06 25.80
CA PRO A 17 4.01 16.46 25.37
C PRO A 17 4.36 15.12 24.72
N PHE A 18 3.84 14.04 25.30
CA PHE A 18 3.89 12.71 24.72
C PHE A 18 3.06 12.76 23.43
N GLY A 19 3.70 13.11 22.31
CA GLY A 19 3.11 12.98 21.00
C GLY A 19 2.85 11.51 20.75
N THR A 20 1.60 11.15 20.48
CA THR A 20 1.28 9.81 20.00
C THR A 20 1.97 9.64 18.65
N LEU A 21 3.01 8.81 18.59
CA LEU A 21 3.60 8.37 17.33
C LEU A 21 2.54 7.52 16.63
N SER A 22 1.83 8.08 15.65
CA SER A 22 0.99 7.27 14.76
C SER A 22 1.92 6.59 13.77
N ALA A 23 1.70 5.30 13.53
CA ALA A 23 2.33 4.61 12.41
C ALA A 23 1.95 5.33 11.10
N GLN A 24 2.91 5.48 10.19
CA GLN A 24 2.66 6.07 8.88
C GLN A 24 1.78 5.11 8.06
N VAL A 25 0.64 5.61 7.60
CA VAL A 25 -0.24 4.90 6.66
C VAL A 25 0.21 5.24 5.25
N PHE A 26 0.43 4.23 4.41
CA PHE A 26 0.80 4.43 3.02
C PHE A 26 -0.42 4.71 2.14
N HIS A 27 -0.23 5.61 1.17
CA HIS A 27 -1.24 5.98 0.17
C HIS A 27 -0.64 5.96 -1.23
N ASN A 28 -1.49 5.89 -2.25
CA ASN A 28 -1.04 6.18 -3.62
C ASN A 28 -0.93 7.70 -3.75
N GLN A 29 0.28 8.22 -3.90
CA GLN A 29 0.52 9.65 -3.87
C GLN A 29 1.71 10.02 -4.75
N ILE A 30 1.59 11.12 -5.49
CA ILE A 30 2.71 11.80 -6.13
C ILE A 30 3.04 13.03 -5.27
N MET A 31 4.31 13.17 -4.90
CA MET A 31 4.83 14.23 -4.03
C MET A 31 5.70 15.23 -4.79
N ASP A 32 6.31 14.82 -5.91
CA ASP A 32 7.07 15.68 -6.81
C ASP A 32 6.19 16.21 -7.96
N ALA A 33 6.20 17.52 -8.17
CA ALA A 33 5.44 18.20 -9.21
C ALA A 33 5.87 17.84 -10.64
N ASN A 34 7.09 17.33 -10.86
CA ASN A 34 7.55 16.87 -12.17
C ASN A 34 7.11 15.45 -12.50
N ILE A 35 6.68 14.68 -11.49
CA ILE A 35 6.21 13.32 -11.69
C ILE A 35 4.74 13.33 -12.08
N ARG A 36 4.40 12.54 -13.10
CA ARG A 36 3.06 12.40 -13.68
C ARG A 36 2.77 10.95 -14.03
N THR A 37 1.49 10.68 -14.29
CA THR A 37 1.02 9.40 -14.85
C THR A 37 1.44 8.17 -14.05
N LEU A 38 1.47 8.25 -12.71
CA LEU A 38 1.72 7.08 -11.89
C LEU A 38 0.68 5.99 -12.20
N ARG A 39 1.15 4.81 -12.58
CA ARG A 39 0.36 3.59 -12.74
C ARG A 39 1.00 2.45 -11.97
N ILE A 40 0.15 1.64 -11.35
CA ILE A 40 0.53 0.38 -10.75
C ILE A 40 -0.52 -0.66 -11.11
N GLU A 41 -0.10 -1.69 -11.85
CA GLU A 41 -1.00 -2.54 -12.62
C GLU A 41 -0.46 -3.98 -12.67
N ASN A 42 -1.33 -4.99 -12.58
CA ASN A 42 -0.95 -6.37 -12.89
C ASN A 42 -0.98 -6.55 -14.42
N GLU A 43 0.19 -6.73 -15.05
CA GLU A 43 0.31 -6.81 -16.51
C GLU A 43 -0.31 -8.09 -17.10
N ASN A 44 -0.57 -9.10 -16.26
CA ASN A 44 -1.08 -10.40 -16.68
C ASN A 44 -2.61 -10.48 -16.71
N LYS A 45 -3.34 -9.43 -16.32
CA LYS A 45 -4.80 -9.43 -16.21
C LYS A 45 -5.46 -8.42 -17.15
N SER A 46 -6.65 -8.79 -17.65
CA SER A 46 -7.47 -7.89 -18.49
C SER A 46 -8.05 -6.71 -17.72
N ILE A 47 -8.25 -6.86 -16.40
CA ILE A 47 -8.57 -5.75 -15.50
C ILE A 47 -7.36 -5.62 -14.57
N PRO A 48 -6.53 -4.58 -14.76
CA PRO A 48 -5.19 -4.55 -14.19
C PRO A 48 -5.19 -4.03 -12.75
N TYR A 49 -5.99 -4.64 -11.87
CA TYR A 49 -5.88 -4.36 -10.43
C TYR A 49 -4.45 -4.67 -9.97
N PRO A 50 -3.84 -3.86 -9.09
CA PRO A 50 -2.49 -4.10 -8.57
C PRO A 50 -2.49 -5.20 -7.50
N ILE A 51 -2.97 -6.39 -7.90
CA ILE A 51 -3.02 -7.59 -7.08
C ILE A 51 -2.41 -8.71 -7.91
N ILE A 52 -1.38 -9.36 -7.39
CA ILE A 52 -0.74 -10.53 -8.01
C ILE A 52 -0.90 -11.75 -7.11
N ASP A 53 -0.81 -12.94 -7.69
CA ASP A 53 -0.84 -14.19 -6.93
C ASP A 53 0.54 -14.57 -6.40
N LEU A 54 0.64 -14.93 -5.12
CA LEU A 54 1.85 -15.41 -4.47
C LEU A 54 2.34 -16.69 -5.15
N HIS A 55 3.65 -16.81 -5.36
CA HIS A 55 4.28 -17.94 -6.05
C HIS A 55 3.79 -18.20 -7.48
N SER A 56 3.15 -17.21 -8.11
CA SER A 56 2.80 -17.25 -9.53
C SER A 56 3.90 -16.60 -10.40
N SER A 57 3.70 -16.63 -11.72
CA SER A 57 4.51 -15.87 -12.67
C SER A 57 3.97 -14.46 -12.91
N GLU A 58 2.96 -14.02 -12.16
CA GLU A 58 2.37 -12.70 -12.33
C GLU A 58 3.30 -11.60 -11.80
N GLN A 59 3.26 -10.45 -12.46
CA GLN A 59 4.07 -9.30 -12.10
C GLN A 59 3.19 -8.05 -12.01
N VAL A 60 3.50 -7.22 -11.03
CA VAL A 60 3.00 -5.85 -10.95
C VAL A 60 4.01 -4.92 -11.61
N SER A 61 3.51 -4.03 -12.46
CA SER A 61 4.28 -2.99 -13.14
C SER A 61 3.98 -1.66 -12.52
N LEU A 62 5.02 -0.99 -12.04
CA LEU A 62 4.97 0.39 -11.60
C LEU A 62 5.61 1.25 -12.69
N SER A 63 4.88 2.25 -13.16
CA SER A 63 5.39 3.20 -14.15
C SER A 63 4.96 4.64 -13.86
N PHE A 64 5.77 5.58 -14.31
CA PHE A 64 5.51 7.02 -14.18
C PHE A 64 6.33 7.80 -15.21
N ASP A 65 5.91 9.04 -15.46
CA ASP A 65 6.61 9.97 -16.34
C ASP A 65 7.28 11.06 -15.50
N ASP A 66 8.55 11.36 -15.81
CA ASP A 66 9.28 12.49 -15.27
C ASP A 66 9.40 13.61 -16.32
N LEU A 67 8.80 14.76 -16.03
CA LEU A 67 8.85 15.94 -16.89
C LEU A 67 10.09 16.81 -16.64
N ASN A 68 10.98 16.41 -15.72
CA ASN A 68 12.23 17.13 -15.47
C ASN A 68 13.12 17.09 -16.73
N PRO A 69 13.64 18.24 -17.20
CA PRO A 69 14.52 18.27 -18.37
C PRO A 69 15.90 17.65 -18.10
N SER A 70 16.30 17.53 -16.84
CA SER A 70 17.55 16.88 -16.43
C SER A 70 17.30 15.40 -16.18
N PHE A 71 18.24 14.56 -16.60
CA PHE A 71 18.21 13.15 -16.26
C PHE A 71 18.29 12.96 -14.74
N ARG A 72 17.38 12.14 -14.19
CA ARG A 72 17.36 11.76 -12.77
C ARG A 72 17.44 10.25 -12.62
N SER A 73 18.17 9.80 -11.61
CA SER A 73 18.19 8.40 -11.20
C SER A 73 17.14 8.18 -10.12
N PHE A 74 16.36 7.12 -10.27
CA PHE A 74 15.34 6.75 -9.30
C PHE A 74 15.69 5.42 -8.63
N SER A 75 15.41 5.35 -7.34
CA SER A 75 15.51 4.16 -6.50
C SER A 75 14.17 3.86 -5.84
N TYR A 76 13.95 2.62 -5.44
CA TYR A 76 12.74 2.21 -4.75
C TYR A 76 13.04 1.61 -3.38
N LYS A 77 12.02 1.58 -2.52
CA LYS A 77 11.95 0.78 -1.29
C LYS A 77 10.61 0.08 -1.19
N ILE A 78 10.63 -1.21 -0.87
CA ILE A 78 9.44 -2.04 -0.66
C ILE A 78 9.21 -2.25 0.84
N THR A 79 8.00 -1.91 1.31
CA THR A 79 7.58 -2.09 2.71
C THR A 79 6.35 -2.99 2.77
N HIS A 80 6.42 -4.06 3.55
CA HIS A 80 5.25 -4.90 3.85
C HIS A 80 4.33 -4.18 4.86
N CYS A 81 3.03 -4.25 4.61
CA CYS A 81 2.02 -3.47 5.31
C CYS A 81 0.91 -4.35 5.89
N ASN A 82 0.30 -3.89 6.97
CA ASN A 82 -0.90 -4.47 7.55
C ASN A 82 -2.14 -4.20 6.65
N SER A 83 -3.28 -4.74 7.04
CA SER A 83 -4.56 -4.57 6.32
C SER A 83 -5.01 -3.10 6.20
N ASP A 84 -4.56 -2.24 7.11
CA ASP A 84 -4.83 -0.81 7.14
C ASP A 84 -3.78 0.06 6.44
N TRP A 85 -2.81 -0.57 5.75
CA TRP A 85 -1.68 0.09 5.08
C TRP A 85 -0.65 0.77 6.00
N THR A 86 -0.64 0.45 7.30
CA THR A 86 0.50 0.76 8.16
C THR A 86 1.65 -0.22 7.89
N ALA A 87 2.91 0.21 8.09
CA ALA A 87 4.04 -0.72 8.04
C ALA A 87 3.84 -1.87 9.05
N SER A 88 4.02 -3.10 8.60
CA SER A 88 3.96 -4.28 9.48
C SER A 88 5.24 -4.44 10.29
N ASP A 89 5.17 -5.22 11.37
CA ASP A 89 6.35 -5.59 12.16
C ASP A 89 7.23 -6.68 11.50
N ALA A 90 6.85 -7.17 10.32
CA ALA A 90 7.63 -8.17 9.59
C ALA A 90 8.97 -7.59 9.14
N THR A 91 10.05 -8.33 9.41
CA THR A 91 11.40 -8.04 8.98
C THR A 91 11.58 -8.31 7.48
N GLU A 92 12.50 -7.63 6.82
CA GLU A 92 12.71 -7.74 5.36
C GLU A 92 12.94 -9.18 4.89
N ASN A 93 13.69 -9.98 5.66
CA ASN A 93 13.95 -11.39 5.33
C ASN A 93 12.72 -12.30 5.48
N GLU A 94 11.73 -11.90 6.27
CA GLU A 94 10.48 -12.65 6.38
C GLU A 94 9.63 -12.47 5.12
N TYR A 95 9.53 -11.25 4.60
CA TYR A 95 8.64 -10.95 3.48
C TYR A 95 9.29 -10.89 2.10
N LEU A 96 10.62 -10.75 2.02
CA LEU A 96 11.39 -10.74 0.75
C LEU A 96 12.46 -11.83 0.69
N ASN A 97 12.72 -12.26 -0.53
CA ASN A 97 13.98 -12.88 -0.91
C ASN A 97 14.71 -11.92 -1.86
N GLY A 98 15.82 -11.33 -1.42
CA GLY A 98 16.54 -10.28 -2.13
C GLY A 98 16.62 -8.99 -1.31
N PHE A 99 16.68 -7.84 -1.99
CA PHE A 99 16.81 -6.53 -1.34
C PHE A 99 15.49 -5.75 -1.37
N SER A 100 15.14 -5.11 -0.26
CA SER A 100 13.97 -4.22 -0.18
C SER A 100 14.15 -2.94 -0.99
N THR A 101 15.40 -2.56 -1.26
CA THR A 101 15.78 -1.38 -2.03
C THR A 101 16.50 -1.74 -3.32
N GLY A 102 16.29 -0.95 -4.37
CA GLY A 102 16.99 -1.11 -5.64
C GLY A 102 16.85 0.12 -6.53
N TYR A 103 17.41 0.05 -7.73
CA TYR A 103 17.36 1.13 -8.71
C TYR A 103 16.36 0.83 -9.84
N ILE A 104 15.77 1.88 -10.39
CA ILE A 104 14.96 1.79 -11.60
C ILE A 104 15.84 2.05 -12.82
N HIS A 105 16.14 0.99 -13.56
CA HIS A 105 17.02 1.06 -14.74
C HIS A 105 16.26 1.30 -16.04
N GLN A 106 15.04 0.77 -16.16
CA GLN A 106 14.28 0.87 -17.40
C GLN A 106 13.71 2.27 -17.55
N SER A 107 14.24 3.00 -18.54
CA SER A 107 13.82 4.36 -18.86
C SER A 107 13.86 4.64 -20.36
N SER A 108 12.96 5.50 -20.83
CA SER A 108 12.89 5.88 -22.24
C SER A 108 12.43 7.32 -22.41
N SER A 109 13.08 8.08 -23.28
CA SER A 109 12.71 9.45 -23.57
C SER A 109 11.46 9.51 -24.46
N SER A 110 10.60 10.50 -24.23
CA SER A 110 9.46 10.81 -25.08
C SER A 110 9.90 11.12 -26.52
N ILE A 111 9.08 10.75 -27.50
CA ILE A 111 9.35 10.97 -28.94
C ILE A 111 8.23 11.82 -29.53
N ASN A 112 8.61 12.91 -30.22
CA ASN A 112 7.68 13.81 -30.93
C ASN A 112 6.52 14.35 -30.06
N THR A 113 6.78 14.62 -28.78
CA THR A 113 5.81 15.22 -27.85
C THR A 113 6.04 16.73 -27.71
N TYR A 114 4.99 17.49 -27.42
CA TYR A 114 5.11 18.93 -27.15
C TYR A 114 5.76 19.20 -25.79
N ILE A 115 5.43 18.39 -24.78
CA ILE A 115 6.08 18.40 -23.46
C ILE A 115 7.01 17.18 -23.43
N PRO A 116 8.33 17.37 -23.39
CA PRO A 116 9.27 16.28 -23.21
C PRO A 116 9.12 15.63 -21.83
N TYR A 117 9.27 14.31 -21.76
CA TYR A 117 9.32 13.56 -20.51
C TYR A 117 10.23 12.34 -20.66
N THR A 118 10.64 11.75 -19.54
CA THR A 118 11.27 10.43 -19.48
C THR A 118 10.32 9.47 -18.80
N HIS A 119 9.96 8.39 -19.49
CA HIS A 119 9.13 7.32 -18.94
C HIS A 119 10.01 6.35 -18.17
N HIS A 120 9.63 6.03 -16.94
CA HIS A 120 10.29 5.06 -16.08
C HIS A 120 9.34 3.90 -15.78
N SER A 121 9.85 2.67 -15.76
CA SER A 121 9.08 1.50 -15.35
C SER A 121 9.92 0.49 -14.59
N ILE A 122 9.24 -0.32 -13.77
CA ILE A 122 9.84 -1.44 -13.06
C ILE A 122 8.79 -2.52 -12.81
N LEU A 123 9.21 -3.79 -12.90
CA LEU A 123 8.37 -4.95 -12.62
C LEU A 123 8.74 -5.55 -11.26
N PHE A 124 7.74 -6.04 -10.54
CA PHE A 124 7.91 -6.82 -9.32
C PHE A 124 7.03 -8.09 -9.36
N PRO A 125 7.52 -9.25 -8.92
CA PRO A 125 8.91 -9.53 -8.55
C PRO A 125 9.86 -9.42 -9.77
N ASN A 126 11.17 -9.33 -9.51
CA ASN A 126 12.22 -9.28 -10.53
C ASN A 126 13.46 -10.07 -10.06
N ASP A 127 14.60 -9.92 -10.76
CA ASP A 127 15.83 -10.65 -10.44
C ASP A 127 16.43 -10.26 -9.07
N ASP A 128 16.17 -9.04 -8.60
CA ASP A 128 16.71 -8.50 -7.35
C ASP A 128 15.82 -8.77 -6.13
N VAL A 129 14.52 -8.98 -6.35
CA VAL A 129 13.54 -9.15 -5.26
C VAL A 129 12.36 -10.04 -5.62
N LYS A 130 12.06 -10.98 -4.73
CA LYS A 130 10.87 -11.86 -4.73
C LYS A 130 10.13 -11.77 -3.41
N PHE A 131 8.85 -12.10 -3.40
CA PHE A 131 7.98 -12.04 -2.23
C PHE A 131 7.78 -13.42 -1.60
N ASN A 132 7.91 -13.50 -0.28
CA ASN A 132 7.78 -14.76 0.47
C ASN A 132 6.39 -14.94 1.10
N ILE A 133 5.67 -13.85 1.36
CA ILE A 133 4.36 -13.88 2.04
C ILE A 133 3.32 -13.08 1.25
N SER A 134 2.04 -13.39 1.47
CA SER A 134 0.91 -12.59 1.00
C SER A 134 0.74 -11.34 1.87
N GLY A 135 -0.02 -10.36 1.39
CA GLY A 135 -0.31 -9.15 2.15
C GLY A 135 -0.30 -7.88 1.30
N ASN A 136 -0.25 -6.74 1.99
CA ASN A 136 -0.20 -5.42 1.37
C ASN A 136 1.25 -4.95 1.26
N TYR A 137 1.59 -4.27 0.18
CA TYR A 137 2.93 -3.78 -0.08
C TYR A 137 2.90 -2.34 -0.58
N ALA A 138 3.73 -1.49 0.02
CA ALA A 138 3.96 -0.14 -0.43
C ALA A 138 5.33 -0.04 -1.11
N ILE A 139 5.37 0.64 -2.25
CA ILE A 139 6.58 1.00 -2.98
C ILE A 139 6.75 2.50 -2.85
N SER A 140 7.85 2.93 -2.24
CA SER A 140 8.26 4.34 -2.21
C SER A 140 9.39 4.54 -3.21
N ILE A 141 9.29 5.58 -4.04
CA ILE A 141 10.32 5.94 -5.02
C ILE A 141 11.00 7.22 -4.58
N PHE A 142 12.32 7.27 -4.75
CA PHE A 142 13.18 8.38 -4.33
C PHE A 142 14.14 8.74 -5.47
N THR A 143 14.67 9.95 -5.43
CA THR A 143 15.82 10.34 -6.25
C THR A 143 17.11 10.18 -5.46
N ASP A 144 18.20 9.81 -6.14
CA ASP A 144 19.56 9.80 -5.60
C ASP A 144 19.71 8.97 -4.28
N ASN A 145 18.93 7.90 -4.12
CA ASN A 145 18.86 7.06 -2.92
C ASN A 145 18.52 7.80 -1.62
N ASN A 146 17.88 8.97 -1.70
CA ASN A 146 17.49 9.71 -0.51
C ASN A 146 16.12 9.24 0.01
N GLU A 147 16.12 8.24 0.91
CA GLU A 147 14.88 7.70 1.51
C GLU A 147 14.06 8.71 2.32
N TYR A 148 14.62 9.88 2.64
CA TYR A 148 13.89 10.93 3.38
C TYR A 148 13.01 11.82 2.47
N ASP A 149 13.16 11.70 1.15
CA ASP A 149 12.46 12.54 0.17
C ASP A 149 11.83 11.68 -0.93
N ALA A 150 10.70 11.05 -0.58
CA ALA A 150 9.94 10.24 -1.54
C ALA A 150 9.29 11.16 -2.58
N VAL A 151 9.48 10.84 -3.86
CA VAL A 151 8.85 11.57 -4.97
C VAL A 151 7.46 11.03 -5.30
N LEU A 152 7.21 9.76 -5.02
CA LEU A 152 5.90 9.12 -5.09
C LEU A 152 5.85 7.87 -4.21
N THR A 153 4.63 7.45 -3.88
CA THR A 153 4.32 6.17 -3.23
C THR A 153 3.19 5.46 -3.98
N ALA A 154 3.29 4.15 -4.12
CA ALA A 154 2.29 3.30 -4.76
C ALA A 154 2.04 2.04 -3.93
N ARG A 155 0.85 1.46 -4.08
CA ARG A 155 0.39 0.31 -3.31
C ARG A 155 -0.06 -0.82 -4.23
N PHE A 156 0.28 -2.03 -3.85
CA PHE A 156 -0.21 -3.26 -4.46
C PHE A 156 -0.36 -4.34 -3.39
N SER A 157 -1.05 -5.42 -3.72
CA SER A 157 -1.27 -6.54 -2.81
C SER A 157 -0.83 -7.85 -3.46
N ILE A 158 -0.50 -8.82 -2.62
CA ILE A 158 -0.18 -10.19 -3.04
C ILE A 158 -1.17 -11.14 -2.36
N SER A 159 -1.88 -11.93 -3.16
CA SER A 159 -2.86 -12.91 -2.68
C SER A 159 -2.26 -14.30 -2.66
N ASP A 160 -2.44 -15.06 -1.57
CA ASP A 160 -2.15 -16.49 -1.55
C ASP A 160 -3.34 -17.35 -1.98
N ASN A 161 -4.49 -16.73 -2.26
CA ASN A 161 -5.75 -17.37 -2.64
C ASN A 161 -6.17 -18.52 -1.69
N SER A 162 -5.89 -18.38 -0.40
CA SER A 162 -6.20 -19.39 0.62
C SER A 162 -7.69 -19.64 0.83
N ILE A 163 -8.54 -18.66 0.48
CA ILE A 163 -9.99 -18.74 0.62
C ILE A 163 -10.69 -18.35 -0.69
N GLY A 164 -11.88 -18.91 -0.90
CA GLY A 164 -12.76 -18.44 -1.97
C GLY A 164 -13.56 -17.22 -1.53
N ILE A 165 -13.85 -16.31 -2.46
CA ILE A 165 -14.76 -15.18 -2.23
C ILE A 165 -15.88 -15.28 -3.27
N ALA A 166 -17.12 -15.48 -2.80
CA ALA A 166 -18.30 -15.39 -3.64
C ALA A 166 -18.98 -14.04 -3.38
N ALA A 167 -19.27 -13.28 -4.43
CA ALA A 167 -19.86 -11.96 -4.30
C ALA A 167 -20.99 -11.76 -5.31
N THR A 168 -22.05 -11.08 -4.89
CA THR A 168 -23.18 -10.70 -5.75
C THR A 168 -23.49 -9.22 -5.59
N VAL A 169 -23.81 -8.56 -6.69
CA VAL A 169 -24.23 -7.15 -6.71
C VAL A 169 -25.68 -7.07 -7.18
N SER A 170 -26.53 -6.38 -6.42
CA SER A 170 -27.94 -6.20 -6.70
C SER A 170 -28.33 -4.72 -6.65
N ALA A 171 -29.17 -4.28 -7.59
CA ALA A 171 -29.83 -2.98 -7.52
C ALA A 171 -31.12 -3.01 -6.68
N ILE A 172 -31.55 -4.19 -6.24
CA ILE A 172 -32.57 -4.35 -5.19
C ILE A 172 -31.80 -4.40 -3.87
N THR A 173 -31.96 -3.35 -3.07
CA THR A 173 -31.21 -3.14 -1.82
C THR A 173 -32.18 -3.14 -0.63
N ASP A 174 -31.63 -3.15 0.58
CA ASP A 174 -32.42 -3.06 1.81
C ASP A 174 -33.14 -1.71 1.97
N ILE A 175 -32.71 -0.67 1.23
CA ILE A 175 -33.23 0.70 1.34
C ILE A 175 -34.00 1.17 0.10
N ASP A 176 -33.80 0.54 -1.07
CA ASP A 176 -34.52 0.87 -2.30
C ASP A 176 -34.62 -0.30 -3.31
N TYR A 177 -35.48 -0.10 -4.31
CA TYR A 177 -35.68 -1.06 -5.40
C TYR A 177 -35.29 -0.41 -6.73
N LYS A 178 -34.13 -0.79 -7.28
CA LYS A 178 -33.60 -0.38 -8.59
C LYS A 178 -33.56 1.14 -8.78
N LYS A 179 -33.11 1.88 -7.77
CA LYS A 179 -32.91 3.34 -7.85
C LYS A 179 -31.44 3.70 -7.89
N GLU A 180 -30.90 4.26 -6.81
CA GLU A 180 -29.59 4.93 -6.81
C GLU A 180 -28.51 4.11 -6.10
N HIS A 181 -28.89 2.98 -5.48
CA HIS A 181 -27.97 2.15 -4.70
C HIS A 181 -27.68 0.80 -5.36
N GLN A 182 -26.52 0.25 -5.00
CA GLN A 182 -26.12 -1.12 -5.29
C GLN A 182 -25.71 -1.78 -3.99
N GLN A 183 -26.23 -2.97 -3.72
CA GLN A 183 -25.89 -3.76 -2.55
C GLN A 183 -24.98 -4.91 -2.96
N LEU A 184 -23.86 -5.02 -2.24
CA LEU A 184 -22.89 -6.10 -2.39
C LEU A 184 -23.10 -7.10 -1.24
N SER A 185 -23.34 -8.36 -1.58
CA SER A 185 -23.34 -9.48 -0.63
C SER A 185 -22.09 -10.32 -0.87
N ILE A 186 -21.37 -10.66 0.20
CA ILE A 186 -20.10 -11.38 0.15
C ILE A 186 -20.17 -12.60 1.06
N ASP A 187 -19.82 -13.77 0.51
CA ASP A 187 -19.58 -14.99 1.26
C ASP A 187 -18.10 -15.35 1.19
N LEU A 188 -17.47 -15.53 2.35
CA LEU A 188 -16.09 -16.01 2.48
C LEU A 188 -16.11 -17.53 2.62
N LEU A 189 -15.56 -18.22 1.62
CA LEU A 189 -15.52 -19.68 1.56
C LEU A 189 -14.19 -20.17 2.16
N LEU A 190 -14.17 -20.35 3.47
CA LEU A 190 -12.95 -20.67 4.24
C LEU A 190 -12.39 -22.07 3.94
N GLY A 191 -13.18 -22.99 3.41
CA GLY A 191 -12.76 -24.36 3.12
C GLY A 191 -12.20 -25.04 4.38
N ASN A 192 -10.92 -25.43 4.34
CA ASN A 192 -10.23 -26.06 5.48
C ASN A 192 -9.47 -25.06 6.37
N LEU A 193 -9.51 -23.76 6.06
CA LEU A 193 -8.80 -22.74 6.84
C LEU A 193 -9.47 -22.62 8.22
N SER A 194 -8.70 -22.91 9.27
CA SER A 194 -9.17 -22.74 10.65
C SER A 194 -9.01 -21.29 11.08
N VAL A 195 -10.13 -20.57 11.17
CA VAL A 195 -10.18 -19.21 11.72
C VAL A 195 -10.76 -19.28 13.13
N GLN A 196 -9.97 -18.88 14.13
CA GLN A 196 -10.36 -18.99 15.55
C GLN A 196 -11.50 -18.02 15.89
N ASN A 197 -11.37 -16.76 15.48
CA ASN A 197 -12.41 -15.76 15.67
C ASN A 197 -12.62 -14.94 14.39
N PRO A 198 -13.58 -15.30 13.52
CA PRO A 198 -13.79 -14.60 12.25
C PRO A 198 -14.26 -13.15 12.42
N TYR A 199 -14.77 -12.74 13.59
CA TYR A 199 -15.15 -11.35 13.85
C TYR A 199 -13.94 -10.44 14.14
N ARG A 200 -12.80 -11.02 14.51
CA ARG A 200 -11.58 -10.29 14.86
C ARG A 200 -10.46 -10.55 13.86
N ASP A 201 -10.33 -11.79 13.42
CA ASP A 201 -9.18 -12.27 12.67
C ASP A 201 -9.37 -12.10 11.14
N LEU A 202 -10.60 -11.82 10.69
CA LEU A 202 -10.90 -11.51 9.29
C LEU A 202 -11.20 -10.02 9.13
N HIS A 203 -10.51 -9.40 8.18
CA HIS A 203 -10.74 -8.01 7.80
C HIS A 203 -11.13 -7.96 6.33
N VAL A 204 -12.36 -7.55 6.04
CA VAL A 204 -12.86 -7.39 4.67
C VAL A 204 -12.81 -5.91 4.30
N VAL A 205 -12.18 -5.62 3.17
CA VAL A 205 -12.13 -4.29 2.55
C VAL A 205 -12.84 -4.37 1.21
N VAL A 206 -13.84 -3.53 1.01
CA VAL A 206 -14.56 -3.41 -0.27
C VAL A 206 -14.18 -2.12 -0.95
N GLN A 207 -13.75 -2.24 -2.19
CA GLN A 207 -13.34 -1.12 -3.04
C GLN A 207 -14.21 -1.06 -4.29
N GLN A 208 -14.96 0.03 -4.46
CA GLN A 208 -15.77 0.23 -5.65
C GLN A 208 -14.92 0.88 -6.74
N ASN A 209 -14.77 0.22 -7.89
CA ASN A 209 -14.10 0.78 -9.07
C ASN A 209 -12.71 1.38 -8.78
N GLN A 210 -11.91 0.70 -7.94
CA GLN A 210 -10.57 1.14 -7.52
C GLN A 210 -10.52 2.49 -6.78
N ARG A 211 -11.66 2.98 -6.28
CA ARG A 211 -11.70 4.24 -5.53
C ARG A 211 -11.34 4.03 -4.07
N TYR A 212 -10.35 4.78 -3.61
CA TYR A 212 -9.92 4.76 -2.21
C TYR A 212 -10.75 5.69 -1.32
N ASP A 213 -11.44 6.67 -1.92
CA ASP A 213 -12.20 7.69 -1.20
C ASP A 213 -13.52 7.17 -0.61
N ASN A 214 -14.03 6.04 -1.09
CA ASN A 214 -15.27 5.42 -0.64
C ASN A 214 -15.08 3.94 -0.21
N LEU A 215 -13.89 3.61 0.31
CA LEU A 215 -13.64 2.28 0.87
C LEU A 215 -14.63 1.96 1.99
N VAL A 216 -15.13 0.72 1.97
CA VAL A 216 -15.91 0.17 3.09
C VAL A 216 -15.02 -0.82 3.82
N THR A 217 -14.81 -0.56 5.12
CA THR A 217 -14.00 -1.38 6.03
C THR A 217 -14.78 -1.64 7.32
N GLY A 218 -14.22 -2.44 8.24
CA GLY A 218 -14.86 -2.74 9.53
C GLY A 218 -16.13 -3.60 9.40
N LEU A 219 -16.26 -4.32 8.29
CA LEU A 219 -17.36 -5.26 8.06
C LEU A 219 -17.25 -6.44 9.02
N THR A 220 -18.36 -6.79 9.66
CA THR A 220 -18.46 -7.98 10.51
C THR A 220 -19.36 -9.02 9.85
N PRO A 221 -19.06 -10.33 9.96
CA PRO A 221 -19.94 -11.38 9.46
C PRO A 221 -21.37 -11.25 10.00
N SER A 222 -22.36 -11.32 9.11
CA SER A 222 -23.78 -11.35 9.50
C SER A 222 -24.25 -12.75 9.90
N ALA A 223 -23.60 -13.78 9.38
CA ALA A 223 -23.85 -15.19 9.70
C ALA A 223 -22.56 -16.01 9.51
N MET A 224 -22.53 -17.20 10.13
CA MET A 224 -21.53 -18.24 9.87
C MET A 224 -22.28 -19.50 9.43
N LEU A 225 -21.97 -19.97 8.22
CA LEU A 225 -22.53 -21.19 7.66
C LEU A 225 -21.40 -22.24 7.62
N GLY A 226 -21.71 -23.46 8.08
CA GLY A 226 -20.77 -24.58 8.13
C GLY A 226 -20.71 -25.37 6.82
#